data_AF-A0A3D0IDS0-F1
#
_entry.id   AF-A0A3D0IDS0-F1
#
_cell.length_a   1.000
_cell.length_b   1.000
_cell.length_c   1.000
_cell.angle_alpha   90.00
_cell.angle_beta   90.00
_cell.angle_gamma   90.00
#
_symmetry.space_group_name_H-M   'P 1'
#
loop_
_entity.id
_entity.type
_entity.pdbx_description
1 polymer ?
#
loop_
_entity_poly.entity_id
_entity_poly.type
_entity_poly.pdbx_seq_one_letter_code
_entity_poly.pdbx_strand_id
1 'polypeptide(L)'
;MREGESETSRLVRAGTCEPGLFAEVAADAGATRGALCVVFGVALAAGIGHLPAGGLAGLLSGSARWLVAWVVWLFAVHLGALALGRPSELSRLFRSLGYASVPFALGAFEWIPLLGALVWLAKWGIGFFAFTTATREALELENSTAALLCAVGLLLAAATLRIL
;
A
#
# COMPACT_ATOMS: atom_id res chain seq x y z
N MET A 1 18.62 -13.20 1.29
CA MET A 1 18.97 -11.79 1.08
C MET A 1 20.04 -11.76 0.00
N ARG A 2 19.79 -11.15 -1.17
CA ARG A 2 20.87 -10.91 -2.13
C ARG A 2 21.75 -9.82 -1.51
N GLU A 3 22.91 -10.19 -1.00
CA GLU A 3 23.84 -9.25 -0.38
C GLU A 3 24.17 -8.13 -1.39
N GLY A 4 23.78 -6.90 -1.09
CA GLY A 4 24.08 -5.72 -1.92
C GLY A 4 22.93 -5.13 -2.74
N GLU A 5 21.69 -5.63 -2.65
CA GLU A 5 20.57 -4.95 -3.33
C GLU A 5 20.23 -3.62 -2.64
N SER A 6 20.21 -2.54 -3.42
CA SER A 6 19.89 -1.21 -2.90
C SER A 6 18.39 -1.05 -2.65
N GLU A 7 18.02 -0.22 -1.67
CA GLU A 7 16.61 0.11 -1.42
C GLU A 7 15.93 0.69 -2.68
N THR A 8 16.67 1.45 -3.50
CA THR A 8 16.16 1.94 -4.78
C THR A 8 15.76 0.81 -5.73
N SER A 9 16.53 -0.28 -5.80
CA SER A 9 16.16 -1.46 -6.60
C SER A 9 14.83 -2.05 -6.12
N ARG A 10 14.68 -2.21 -4.80
CA ARG A 10 13.44 -2.70 -4.19
C ARG A 10 12.25 -1.79 -4.50
N LEU A 11 12.43 -0.47 -4.47
CA LEU A 11 11.37 0.49 -4.79
C LEU A 11 10.95 0.42 -6.26
N VAL A 12 11.91 0.29 -7.19
CA VAL A 12 11.59 0.13 -8.62
C VAL A 12 10.79 -1.16 -8.84
N ARG A 13 11.26 -2.27 -8.28
CA ARG A 13 10.58 -3.57 -8.37
C ARG A 13 9.18 -3.54 -7.74
N ALA A 14 9.00 -2.80 -6.64
CA ALA A 14 7.70 -2.59 -6.00
C ALA A 14 6.76 -1.78 -6.89
N GLY A 15 7.27 -0.72 -7.51
CA GLY A 15 6.51 0.11 -8.46
C GLY A 15 6.09 -0.65 -9.72
N THR A 16 6.88 -1.64 -10.15
CA THR A 16 6.54 -2.55 -11.26
C THR A 16 5.75 -3.80 -10.81
N CYS A 17 5.35 -3.87 -9.54
CA CYS A 17 4.58 -4.96 -8.96
C CYS A 17 5.24 -6.35 -9.13
N GLU A 18 6.56 -6.43 -9.00
CA GLU A 18 7.28 -7.70 -9.15
C GLU A 18 6.91 -8.68 -8.02
N PRO A 19 6.29 -9.84 -8.30
CA PRO A 19 5.82 -10.75 -7.25
C PRO A 19 6.92 -11.25 -6.32
N GLY A 20 8.09 -11.58 -6.88
CA GLY A 20 9.23 -12.09 -6.11
C GLY A 20 9.76 -11.11 -5.06
N LEU A 21 9.61 -9.80 -5.28
CA LEU A 21 9.97 -8.80 -4.28
C LEU A 21 9.11 -8.92 -3.03
N PHE A 22 7.80 -9.10 -3.18
CA PHE A 22 6.88 -9.07 -2.05
C PHE A 22 7.11 -10.24 -1.08
N ALA A 23 7.38 -11.44 -1.62
CA ALA A 23 7.81 -12.59 -0.82
C ALA A 23 9.16 -12.32 -0.13
N GLU A 24 10.12 -11.71 -0.84
CA GLU A 24 11.44 -11.36 -0.32
C GLU A 24 11.34 -10.42 0.89
N VAL A 25 10.66 -9.28 0.74
CA VAL A 25 10.53 -8.29 1.83
C VAL A 25 9.65 -8.79 2.96
N ALA A 26 8.68 -9.66 2.70
CA ALA A 26 7.91 -10.32 3.74
C ALA A 26 8.81 -11.22 4.62
N ALA A 27 9.78 -11.91 4.03
CA ALA A 27 10.71 -12.77 4.76
C ALA A 27 11.85 -11.98 5.45
N ASP A 28 12.27 -10.84 4.89
CA ASP A 28 13.41 -10.05 5.39
C ASP A 28 13.03 -9.11 6.54
N ALA A 29 13.46 -9.41 7.78
CA ALA A 29 13.17 -8.57 8.95
C ALA A 29 13.79 -7.16 8.84
N GLY A 30 14.89 -7.03 8.11
CA GLY A 30 15.56 -5.74 7.86
C GLY A 30 14.74 -4.80 6.99
N ALA A 31 13.83 -5.33 6.16
CA ALA A 31 12.97 -4.56 5.27
C ALA A 31 11.91 -3.71 6.00
N THR A 32 11.71 -3.91 7.31
CA THR A 32 10.73 -3.16 8.12
C THR A 32 10.95 -1.65 8.06
N ARG A 33 12.21 -1.20 8.09
CA ARG A 33 12.52 0.24 8.00
C ARG A 33 12.18 0.81 6.63
N GLY A 34 12.53 0.08 5.56
CA GLY A 34 12.19 0.47 4.19
C GLY A 34 10.67 0.55 3.98
N ALA A 35 9.93 -0.45 4.46
CA ALA A 35 8.47 -0.46 4.41
C ALA A 35 7.85 0.74 5.13
N LEU A 36 8.34 1.09 6.33
CA LEU A 36 7.90 2.30 7.05
C LEU A 36 8.18 3.56 6.22
N CYS A 37 9.38 3.71 5.68
CA CYS A 37 9.74 4.85 4.83
C CYS A 37 8.81 4.99 3.63
N VAL A 38 8.45 3.89 2.97
CA VAL A 38 7.49 3.91 1.86
C VAL A 38 6.12 4.37 2.33
N VAL A 39 5.57 3.79 3.40
CA VAL A 39 4.23 4.13 3.90
C VAL A 39 4.13 5.61 4.25
N PHE A 40 5.12 6.15 4.98
CA PHE A 40 5.15 7.58 5.32
C PHE A 40 5.42 8.47 4.11
N GLY A 41 6.30 8.07 3.20
CA GLY A 41 6.56 8.81 1.96
C GLY A 41 5.30 8.92 1.09
N VAL A 42 4.55 7.83 0.97
CA VAL A 42 3.26 7.81 0.27
C VAL A 42 2.21 8.63 1.01
N ALA A 43 2.23 8.66 2.36
CA ALA A 43 1.35 9.54 3.13
C ALA A 43 1.59 11.01 2.79
N LEU A 44 2.86 11.42 2.76
CA LEU A 44 3.25 12.77 2.37
C LEU A 44 2.85 13.07 0.93
N ALA A 45 3.07 12.13 -0.01
CA ALA A 45 2.64 12.26 -1.39
C ALA A 45 1.12 12.46 -1.51
N ALA A 46 0.32 11.68 -0.78
CA ALA A 46 -1.12 11.84 -0.72
C ALA A 46 -1.52 13.21 -0.13
N GLY A 47 -0.82 13.69 0.89
CA GLY A 47 -0.98 15.05 1.43
C GLY A 47 -0.69 16.14 0.40
N ILE A 48 0.44 16.04 -0.31
CA ILE A 48 0.82 16.98 -1.38
C ILE A 48 -0.30 17.08 -2.44
N GLY A 49 -0.92 15.96 -2.80
CA GLY A 49 -2.07 15.94 -3.72
C GLY A 49 -3.26 16.81 -3.28
N HIS A 50 -3.39 17.10 -1.98
CA HIS A 50 -4.47 17.91 -1.41
C HIS A 50 -4.06 19.36 -1.11
N LEU A 51 -2.80 19.71 -1.32
CA LEU A 51 -2.24 21.02 -1.01
C LEU A 51 -2.92 22.16 -1.81
N PRO A 52 -3.23 22.01 -3.11
CA PRO A 52 -3.91 23.07 -3.86
C PRO A 52 -5.33 23.38 -3.39
N ALA A 53 -6.04 22.39 -2.82
CA ALA A 53 -7.42 22.56 -2.38
C ALA A 53 -7.54 23.05 -0.93
N GLY A 54 -6.58 22.70 -0.06
CA GLY A 54 -6.68 22.95 1.38
C GLY A 54 -5.42 23.48 2.07
N GLY A 55 -4.37 23.83 1.30
CA GLY A 55 -3.09 24.29 1.85
C GLY A 55 -2.47 23.30 2.83
N LEU A 56 -1.95 23.81 3.96
CA LEU A 56 -1.37 22.98 5.02
C LEU A 56 -2.39 22.02 5.65
N ALA A 57 -3.64 22.46 5.83
CA ALA A 57 -4.71 21.61 6.35
C ALA A 57 -5.02 20.45 5.38
N GLY A 58 -5.00 20.71 4.07
CA GLY A 58 -5.10 19.70 3.02
C GLY A 58 -3.95 18.67 3.09
N LEU A 59 -2.71 19.13 3.26
CA LEU A 59 -1.55 18.25 3.42
C LEU A 59 -1.70 17.32 4.63
N LEU A 60 -2.02 17.89 5.80
CA LEU A 60 -2.13 17.14 7.05
C LEU A 60 -3.29 16.14 7.00
N SER A 61 -4.47 16.57 6.55
CA SER A 61 -5.64 15.70 6.43
C SER A 61 -5.44 14.61 5.38
N GLY A 62 -4.87 14.93 4.21
CA GLY A 62 -4.55 13.96 3.17
C GLY A 62 -3.58 12.88 3.66
N SER A 63 -2.51 13.29 4.36
CA SER A 63 -1.52 12.38 4.95
C SER A 63 -2.14 11.50 6.04
N ALA A 64 -2.92 12.09 6.95
CA ALA A 64 -3.57 11.35 8.04
C ALA A 64 -4.57 10.32 7.50
N ARG A 65 -5.41 10.69 6.53
CA ARG A 65 -6.35 9.77 5.90
C ARG A 65 -5.65 8.61 5.21
N TRP A 66 -4.50 8.85 4.54
CA TRP A 66 -3.71 7.76 3.97
C TRP A 66 -3.26 6.77 5.04
N LEU A 67 -2.68 7.25 6.14
CA LEU A 67 -2.21 6.38 7.22
C LEU A 67 -3.36 5.58 7.85
N VAL A 68 -4.51 6.23 8.11
CA VAL A 68 -5.70 5.53 8.64
C VAL A 68 -6.17 4.45 7.68
N ALA A 69 -6.36 4.79 6.40
CA ALA A 69 -6.82 3.84 5.39
C ALA A 69 -5.87 2.66 5.25
N TRP A 70 -4.57 2.94 5.23
CA TRP A 70 -3.53 1.92 5.11
C TRP A 70 -3.53 0.96 6.30
N VAL A 71 -3.62 1.48 7.53
CA VAL A 71 -3.69 0.66 8.75
C VAL A 71 -4.95 -0.19 8.74
N VAL A 72 -6.12 0.40 8.42
CA VAL A 72 -7.38 -0.35 8.32
C VAL A 72 -7.27 -1.48 7.30
N TRP A 73 -6.67 -1.21 6.15
CA TRP A 73 -6.49 -2.22 5.10
C TRP A 73 -5.56 -3.35 5.54
N LEU A 74 -4.40 -3.03 6.14
CA LEU A 74 -3.46 -4.02 6.69
C LEU A 74 -4.16 -4.95 7.68
N PHE A 75 -4.90 -4.39 8.64
CA PHE A 75 -5.60 -5.18 9.65
C PHE A 75 -6.76 -5.98 9.05
N ALA A 76 -7.50 -5.41 8.09
CA ALA A 76 -8.57 -6.15 7.40
C ALA A 76 -8.04 -7.39 6.68
N VAL A 77 -6.91 -7.27 5.98
CA VAL A 77 -6.25 -8.42 5.32
C VAL A 77 -5.76 -9.42 6.35
N HIS A 78 -5.11 -8.97 7.42
CA HIS A 78 -4.60 -9.85 8.47
C HIS A 78 -5.72 -10.63 9.18
N LEU A 79 -6.79 -9.94 9.60
CA LEU A 79 -7.94 -10.56 10.24
C LEU A 79 -8.70 -11.49 9.29
N GLY A 80 -8.83 -11.11 8.01
CA GLY A 80 -9.41 -11.96 6.99
C GLY A 80 -8.59 -13.23 6.75
N ALA A 81 -7.25 -13.13 6.75
CA ALA A 81 -6.37 -14.29 6.68
C ALA A 81 -6.53 -15.23 7.88
N LEU A 82 -6.62 -14.66 9.10
CA LEU A 82 -6.91 -15.43 10.31
C LEU A 82 -8.26 -16.16 10.22
N ALA A 83 -9.31 -15.48 9.74
CA ALA A 83 -10.63 -16.07 9.56
C ALA A 83 -10.65 -17.23 8.54
N LEU A 84 -9.72 -17.24 7.59
CA LEU A 84 -9.54 -18.30 6.61
C LEU A 84 -8.61 -19.44 7.08
N GLY A 85 -8.16 -19.42 8.34
CA GLY A 85 -7.22 -20.41 8.86
C GLY A 85 -5.83 -20.30 8.26
N ARG A 86 -5.43 -19.10 7.83
CA ARG A 86 -4.11 -18.78 7.26
C ARG A 86 -3.37 -17.78 8.17
N PRO A 87 -3.01 -18.19 9.41
CA PRO A 87 -2.32 -17.31 10.33
C PRO A 87 -0.95 -16.94 9.76
N SER A 88 -0.65 -15.65 9.75
CA SER A 88 0.65 -15.11 9.38
C SER A 88 1.08 -14.09 10.41
N GLU A 89 2.40 -13.93 10.53
CA GLU A 89 2.97 -12.85 11.30
C GLU A 89 2.57 -11.51 10.69
N LEU A 90 1.88 -10.66 11.46
CA LEU A 90 1.47 -9.31 11.03
C LEU A 90 2.65 -8.51 10.47
N SER A 91 3.85 -8.72 11.02
CA SER A 91 5.09 -8.08 10.56
C SER A 91 5.46 -8.41 9.10
N ARG A 92 5.13 -9.62 8.60
CA ARG A 92 5.38 -10.01 7.19
C ARG A 92 4.44 -9.26 6.26
N LEU A 93 3.15 -9.23 6.60
CA LEU A 93 2.14 -8.46 5.88
C LEU A 93 2.46 -6.97 5.85
N PHE A 94 2.84 -6.42 7.00
CA PHE A 94 3.25 -5.02 7.14
C PHE A 94 4.37 -4.67 6.15
N ARG A 95 5.42 -5.49 6.08
CA ARG A 95 6.56 -5.28 5.15
C ARG A 95 6.12 -5.36 3.70
N SER A 96 5.40 -6.42 3.34
CA SER A 96 4.92 -6.65 1.97
C SER A 96 4.00 -5.53 1.48
N LEU A 97 2.95 -5.21 2.25
CA LEU A 97 2.00 -4.14 1.92
C LEU A 97 2.63 -2.74 2.00
N GLY A 98 3.64 -2.56 2.86
CA GLY A 98 4.39 -1.33 2.95
C GLY A 98 5.12 -1.02 1.65
N TYR A 99 5.83 -2.00 1.09
CA TYR A 99 6.44 -1.85 -0.25
C TYR A 99 5.39 -1.76 -1.36
N ALA A 100 4.30 -2.52 -1.28
CA ALA A 100 3.20 -2.46 -2.25
C ALA A 100 2.51 -1.09 -2.30
N SER A 101 2.81 -0.19 -1.37
CA SER A 101 2.29 1.17 -1.34
C SER A 101 2.95 2.11 -2.35
N VAL A 102 4.10 1.74 -2.94
CA VAL A 102 4.85 2.59 -3.90
C VAL A 102 3.95 3.18 -5.01
N PRO A 103 3.08 2.41 -5.71
CA PRO A 103 2.22 2.97 -6.75
C PRO A 103 1.27 4.06 -6.26
N PHE A 104 0.90 4.06 -4.98
CA PHE A 104 0.03 5.08 -4.41
C PHE A 104 0.69 6.45 -4.26
N ALA A 105 2.03 6.53 -4.39
CA ALA A 105 2.76 7.81 -4.44
C ALA A 105 2.33 8.69 -5.64
N LEU A 106 1.71 8.10 -6.66
CA LEU A 106 1.07 8.83 -7.76
C LEU A 106 0.03 9.86 -7.27
N GLY A 107 -0.51 9.67 -6.05
CA GLY A 107 -1.41 10.62 -5.41
C GLY A 107 -0.89 12.07 -5.35
N ALA A 108 0.43 12.28 -5.36
CA ALA A 108 1.03 13.62 -5.38
C ALA A 108 0.69 14.42 -6.65
N PHE A 109 0.28 13.77 -7.74
CA PHE A 109 0.01 14.39 -9.04
C PHE A 109 -1.49 14.48 -9.36
N GLU A 110 -2.37 14.06 -8.46
CA GLU A 110 -3.83 14.04 -8.70
C GLU A 110 -4.45 15.43 -8.86
N TRP A 111 -3.78 16.47 -8.38
CA TRP A 111 -4.26 17.85 -8.48
C TRP A 111 -4.11 18.46 -9.88
N ILE A 112 -3.36 17.82 -10.79
CA ILE A 112 -3.11 18.35 -12.12
C ILE A 112 -4.41 18.30 -12.95
N PRO A 113 -4.93 19.43 -13.47
CA PRO A 113 -6.12 19.43 -14.31
C PRO A 113 -5.96 18.52 -15.53
N LEU A 114 -7.05 17.88 -15.95
CA LEU A 114 -7.13 16.86 -17.02
C LEU A 114 -6.35 15.55 -16.75
N LEU A 115 -5.14 15.61 -16.20
CA LEU A 115 -4.33 14.42 -15.88
C LEU A 115 -4.76 13.74 -14.59
N GLY A 116 -5.36 14.47 -13.64
CA GLY A 116 -5.72 13.96 -12.32
C GLY A 116 -6.61 12.71 -12.36
N ALA A 117 -7.57 12.65 -13.28
CA ALA A 117 -8.43 11.48 -13.44
C ALA A 117 -7.65 10.24 -13.92
N LEU A 118 -6.69 10.43 -14.84
CA LEU A 118 -5.84 9.35 -15.35
C LEU A 118 -4.86 8.88 -14.27
N VAL A 119 -4.27 9.82 -13.52
CA VAL A 119 -3.39 9.52 -12.38
C VAL A 119 -4.15 8.75 -11.31
N TRP A 120 -5.37 9.18 -10.97
CA TRP A 120 -6.23 8.49 -10.00
C TRP A 120 -6.53 7.05 -10.43
N LEU A 121 -6.86 6.86 -11.71
CA LEU A 121 -7.15 5.52 -12.26
C LEU A 121 -5.90 4.63 -12.24
N ALA A 122 -4.74 5.16 -12.64
CA ALA A 122 -3.48 4.43 -12.62
C ALA A 122 -3.06 4.08 -11.18
N LYS A 123 -3.18 5.03 -10.25
CA LYS A 123 -2.91 4.85 -8.82
C LYS A 123 -3.72 3.69 -8.25
N TRP A 124 -5.04 3.70 -8.48
CA TRP A 124 -5.92 2.66 -7.95
C TRP A 124 -5.79 1.34 -8.69
N GLY A 125 -5.64 1.33 -10.02
CA GLY A 125 -5.46 0.11 -10.80
C GLY A 125 -4.18 -0.63 -10.44
N ILE A 126 -3.03 0.06 -10.51
CA ILE A 126 -1.72 -0.51 -10.22
C ILE A 126 -1.56 -0.75 -8.72
N GLY A 127 -1.98 0.20 -7.88
CA GLY A 127 -1.87 0.09 -6.42
C GLY A 127 -2.72 -1.06 -5.85
N PHE A 128 -3.94 -1.25 -6.34
CA PHE A 128 -4.75 -2.40 -5.93
C PHE A 128 -4.10 -3.71 -6.39
N PHE A 129 -3.61 -3.77 -7.64
CA PHE A 129 -2.88 -4.94 -8.14
C PHE A 129 -1.60 -5.24 -7.35
N ALA A 130 -0.89 -4.21 -6.89
CA ALA A 130 0.28 -4.35 -6.03
C ALA A 130 -0.12 -4.96 -4.67
N PHE A 131 -1.19 -4.46 -4.05
CA PHE A 131 -1.68 -4.97 -2.77
C PHE A 131 -2.17 -6.41 -2.86
N THR A 132 -2.87 -6.79 -3.93
CA THR A 132 -3.30 -8.18 -4.13
C THR A 132 -2.11 -9.11 -4.32
N THR A 133 -1.15 -8.73 -5.14
CA THR A 133 0.07 -9.51 -5.38
C THR A 133 0.90 -9.63 -4.10
N ALA A 134 1.07 -8.53 -3.37
CA ALA A 134 1.79 -8.50 -2.11
C ALA A 134 1.15 -9.35 -1.02
N THR A 135 -0.18 -9.34 -0.92
CA THR A 135 -0.96 -10.20 -0.02
C THR A 135 -0.82 -11.67 -0.42
N ARG A 136 -0.96 -11.97 -1.72
CA ARG A 136 -0.83 -13.31 -2.27
C ARG A 136 0.52 -13.92 -1.92
N GLU A 137 1.59 -13.17 -2.13
CA GLU A 137 2.97 -13.62 -1.90
C GLU A 137 3.33 -13.69 -0.40
N ALA A 138 2.83 -12.77 0.42
CA ALA A 138 3.10 -12.79 1.86
C ALA A 138 2.36 -13.90 2.62
N LEU A 139 1.20 -14.32 2.11
CA LEU A 139 0.32 -15.32 2.73
C LEU A 139 0.25 -16.66 1.98
N GLU A 140 0.97 -16.77 0.86
CA GLU A 140 0.94 -17.94 -0.03
C GLU A 140 -0.49 -18.33 -0.45
N LEU A 141 -1.32 -17.33 -0.75
CA LEU A 141 -2.74 -17.53 -1.11
C LEU A 141 -2.93 -17.76 -2.61
N GLU A 142 -4.12 -18.25 -2.96
CA GLU A 142 -4.63 -18.14 -4.32
C GLU A 142 -4.94 -16.68 -4.68
N ASN A 143 -4.82 -16.34 -5.97
CA ASN A 143 -5.03 -14.99 -6.46
C ASN A 143 -6.45 -14.46 -6.18
N SER A 144 -7.46 -15.31 -6.28
CA SER A 144 -8.86 -15.00 -6.00
C SER A 144 -9.08 -14.64 -4.53
N THR A 145 -8.50 -15.40 -3.61
CA THR A 145 -8.59 -15.16 -2.17
C THR A 145 -7.87 -13.87 -1.77
N ALA A 146 -6.65 -13.65 -2.28
CA ALA A 146 -5.91 -12.42 -2.03
C ALA A 146 -6.67 -11.19 -2.56
N ALA A 147 -7.23 -11.29 -3.77
CA ALA A 147 -8.07 -10.23 -4.33
C ALA A 147 -9.30 -9.93 -3.48
N LEU A 148 -9.99 -10.96 -2.97
CA LEU A 148 -11.13 -10.79 -2.09
C LEU A 148 -10.77 -10.09 -0.77
N LEU A 149 -9.70 -10.54 -0.10
CA LEU A 149 -9.22 -9.92 1.14
C LEU A 149 -8.84 -8.46 0.93
N CYS A 150 -8.14 -8.16 -0.17
CA CYS A 150 -7.79 -6.79 -0.51
C CYS A 150 -9.02 -5.95 -0.86
N ALA A 151 -10.01 -6.48 -1.56
CA ALA A 151 -11.26 -5.78 -1.85
C ALA A 151 -12.03 -5.44 -0.57
N VAL A 152 -12.14 -6.39 0.37
CA VAL A 152 -12.75 -6.15 1.69
C VAL A 152 -11.97 -5.07 2.44
N GLY A 153 -10.64 -5.15 2.48
CA GLY A 153 -9.80 -4.15 3.13
C GLY A 153 -9.96 -2.75 2.53
N LEU A 154 -10.03 -2.63 1.20
CA LEU A 154 -10.33 -1.38 0.51
C LEU A 154 -11.70 -0.83 0.90
N LEU A 155 -12.73 -1.67 0.91
CA LEU A 155 -14.10 -1.25 1.27
C LEU A 155 -14.18 -0.76 2.71
N LEU A 156 -13.53 -1.47 3.65
CA LEU A 156 -13.45 -1.05 5.04
C LEU A 156 -12.69 0.26 5.20
N ALA A 157 -11.53 0.41 4.55
CA ALA A 157 -10.77 1.66 4.56
C ALA A 157 -11.61 2.83 4.00
N ALA A 158 -12.30 2.62 2.87
CA ALA A 158 -13.17 3.63 2.28
C ALA A 158 -14.38 3.96 3.18
N ALA A 159 -14.94 2.98 3.88
CA ALA A 159 -16.01 3.22 4.85
C ALA A 159 -15.51 4.04 6.04
N THR A 160 -14.35 3.69 6.61
CA THR A 160 -13.73 4.45 7.71
C THR A 160 -13.47 5.90 7.31
N LEU A 161 -12.94 6.13 6.11
CA LEU A 161 -12.65 7.48 5.64
C LEU A 161 -13.90 8.35 5.40
N ARG A 162 -15.09 7.76 5.24
CA ARG A 162 -16.34 8.53 5.10
C ARG A 162 -16.90 9.01 6.45
N ILE A 163 -16.45 8.40 7.54
CA ILE A 163 -16.91 8.73 8.90
C ILE A 163 -16.01 9.81 9.54
N LEU A 164 -14.78 9.94 9.05
CA LEU A 164 -13.76 10.89 9.52
C LEU A 164 -13.86 12.27 8.86
#